data_AF-A0A9E5FQ22-F1
#
_entry.id   AF-A0A9E5FQ22-F1
#
_cell.length_a   1.000
_cell.length_b   1.000
_cell.length_c   1.000
_cell.angle_alpha   90.00
_cell.angle_beta   90.00
_cell.angle_gamma   90.00
#
_symmetry.space_group_name_H-M   'P 1'
#
loop_
_entity.id
_entity.type
_entity.pdbx_description
1 polymer ?
#
loop_
_entity_poly.entity_id
_entity_poly.type
_entity_poly.pdbx_seq_one_letter_code
_entity_poly.pdbx_strand_id
1 'polypeptide(L)'
;MVGLALAAAGCGSLRPKTVAEADLAEVNQADKLAALTNVTPLSGTLTLEEAIARALKFNLDRRSKLMEEAIAVNQLDASRFDMLPKLTAQAGYRTRDQETTVRSKDSVTGAPSLSNPSISHDATHILPHSELAGVMGGTVAVREVEGRLIPEQAVYRVTLLATMQPIALAGQSWRGRVMVEAEPESLAERVAKAALALWWREAGW
;
A
#
# COMPACT_ATOMS: atom_id res chain seq x y z
N MET A 1 -36.30 -20.37 -21.37
CA MET A 1 -35.46 -20.44 -20.15
C MET A 1 -34.50 -19.27 -20.20
N VAL A 2 -34.73 -18.25 -19.37
CA VAL A 2 -33.99 -16.98 -19.38
C VAL A 2 -32.66 -17.19 -18.63
N GLY A 3 -31.53 -16.99 -19.32
CA GLY A 3 -30.19 -17.03 -18.73
C GLY A 3 -29.79 -15.67 -18.19
N LEU A 4 -29.68 -15.57 -16.86
CA LEU A 4 -29.28 -14.37 -16.13
C LEU A 4 -27.77 -14.13 -16.34
N ALA A 5 -27.42 -13.19 -17.22
CA ALA A 5 -26.05 -12.71 -17.38
C ALA A 5 -25.71 -11.75 -16.23
N LEU A 6 -24.84 -12.20 -15.32
CA LEU A 6 -24.34 -11.40 -14.20
C LEU A 6 -23.18 -10.53 -14.70
N ALA A 7 -23.48 -9.28 -15.05
CA ALA A 7 -22.47 -8.28 -15.39
C ALA A 7 -21.81 -7.74 -14.11
N ALA A 8 -20.65 -8.28 -13.76
CA ALA A 8 -19.81 -7.74 -12.67
C ALA A 8 -19.02 -6.52 -13.18
N ALA A 9 -19.67 -5.36 -13.26
CA ALA A 9 -19.00 -4.07 -13.34
C ALA A 9 -18.78 -3.56 -11.91
N GLY A 10 -17.54 -3.59 -11.41
CA GLY A 10 -17.28 -3.11 -10.07
C GLY A 10 -15.82 -3.13 -9.65
N CYS A 11 -15.08 -2.08 -10.02
CA CYS A 11 -14.22 -1.31 -9.11
C CYS A 11 -13.65 -0.13 -9.90
N GLY A 12 -14.33 1.02 -9.80
CA GLY A 12 -13.88 2.28 -10.37
C GLY A 12 -12.63 2.76 -9.62
N SER A 13 -11.60 3.11 -10.37
CA SER A 13 -10.42 3.79 -9.85
C SER A 13 -10.81 5.21 -9.45
N LEU A 14 -11.03 5.42 -8.15
CA LEU A 14 -11.12 6.76 -7.57
C LEU A 14 -9.75 7.41 -7.70
N ARG A 15 -9.56 8.22 -8.74
CA ARG A 15 -8.38 9.08 -8.87
C ARG A 15 -8.54 10.25 -7.89
N PRO A 16 -7.68 10.38 -6.87
CA PRO A 16 -7.74 11.53 -5.99
C PRO A 16 -7.47 12.79 -6.81
N LYS A 17 -8.45 13.70 -6.85
CA LYS A 17 -8.26 15.02 -7.45
C LYS A 17 -7.32 15.80 -6.54
N THR A 18 -6.16 16.20 -7.06
CA THR A 18 -5.23 17.06 -6.33
C THR A 18 -5.88 18.43 -6.15
N VAL A 19 -5.95 18.90 -4.91
CA VAL A 19 -6.47 20.24 -4.59
C VAL A 19 -5.46 21.26 -5.11
N ALA A 20 -5.85 22.05 -6.11
CA ALA A 20 -5.03 23.13 -6.62
C ALA A 20 -5.14 24.38 -5.72
N GLU A 21 -4.07 25.17 -5.61
CA GLU A 21 -4.08 26.40 -4.79
C GLU A 21 -5.13 27.42 -5.25
N ALA A 22 -5.44 27.44 -6.55
CA ALA A 22 -6.50 28.29 -7.11
C ALA A 22 -7.88 27.92 -6.56
N ASP A 23 -8.18 26.63 -6.42
CA ASP A 23 -9.45 26.14 -5.86
C ASP A 23 -9.57 26.54 -4.38
N LEU A 24 -8.46 26.54 -3.62
CA LEU A 24 -8.44 26.99 -2.23
C LEU A 24 -8.67 28.50 -2.09
N ALA A 25 -8.12 29.31 -3.00
CA ALA A 25 -8.30 30.76 -2.96
C ALA A 25 -9.77 31.15 -3.20
N GLU A 26 -10.45 30.49 -4.14
CA GLU A 26 -11.88 30.69 -4.41
C GLU A 26 -12.74 30.31 -3.20
N VAL A 27 -12.51 29.14 -2.62
CA VAL A 27 -13.23 28.67 -1.42
C VAL A 27 -13.02 29.62 -0.23
N ASN A 28 -11.79 30.08 0.00
CA ASN A 28 -11.49 31.01 1.09
C ASN A 28 -12.20 32.37 0.92
N GLN A 29 -12.33 32.87 -0.31
CA GLN A 29 -13.07 34.11 -0.57
C GLN A 29 -14.57 33.91 -0.37
N ALA A 30 -15.13 32.81 -0.86
CA ALA A 30 -16.52 32.46 -0.65
C ALA A 30 -16.86 32.33 0.85
N ASP A 31 -16.01 31.65 1.63
CA ASP A 31 -16.19 31.49 3.07
C ASP A 31 -16.10 32.82 3.83
N LYS A 32 -15.19 33.71 3.45
CA LYS A 32 -15.12 35.06 4.04
C LYS A 32 -16.40 35.84 3.79
N LEU A 33 -16.95 35.78 2.58
CA LEU A 33 -18.20 36.44 2.24
C LEU A 33 -19.39 35.82 2.99
N ALA A 34 -19.45 34.50 3.09
CA ALA A 34 -20.47 33.78 3.86
C ALA A 34 -20.38 34.00 5.38
N ALA A 35 -19.18 34.27 5.90
CA ALA A 35 -18.99 34.65 7.29
C ALA A 35 -19.55 36.06 7.59
N LEU A 36 -19.49 36.97 6.63
CA LEU A 36 -19.95 38.36 6.77
C LEU A 36 -21.47 38.53 6.57
N THR A 37 -22.13 37.66 5.81
CA THR A 37 -23.58 37.77 5.52
C THR A 37 -24.47 37.61 6.75
N ASN A 38 -24.02 36.88 7.77
CA ASN A 38 -24.81 36.62 8.98
C ASN A 38 -24.66 37.69 10.06
N VAL A 39 -23.86 38.74 9.82
CA VAL A 39 -23.65 39.83 10.77
C VAL A 39 -24.71 40.90 10.54
N THR A 40 -25.55 41.15 11.54
CA THR A 40 -26.55 42.23 11.47
C THR A 40 -25.85 43.59 11.36
N PRO A 41 -26.18 44.44 10.36
CA PRO A 41 -25.57 45.76 10.25
C PRO A 41 -25.89 46.66 11.46
N LEU A 42 -25.08 47.69 11.67
CA LEU A 42 -25.27 48.68 12.74
C LEU A 42 -26.40 49.64 12.35
N SER A 43 -27.47 49.68 13.14
CA SER A 43 -28.67 50.50 12.85
C SER A 43 -28.74 51.82 13.64
N GLY A 44 -27.77 52.09 14.53
CA GLY A 44 -27.80 53.24 15.43
C GLY A 44 -26.58 53.34 16.36
N THR A 45 -26.70 54.13 17.43
CA THR A 45 -25.64 54.28 18.44
C THR A 45 -25.45 52.97 19.23
N LEU A 46 -24.19 52.54 19.36
CA LEU A 46 -23.83 51.25 19.98
C LEU A 46 -23.69 51.41 21.50
N THR A 47 -24.57 50.76 22.26
CA THR A 47 -24.42 50.67 23.72
C THR A 47 -23.36 49.62 24.08
N LEU A 48 -22.78 49.72 25.28
CA LEU A 48 -21.75 48.79 25.75
C LEU A 48 -22.27 47.35 25.81
N GLU A 49 -23.52 47.17 26.26
CA GLU A 49 -24.17 45.87 26.34
C GLU A 49 -24.38 45.26 24.95
N GLU A 50 -24.80 46.06 23.96
CA GLU A 50 -24.97 45.61 22.58
C GLU A 50 -23.62 45.25 21.94
N ALA A 51 -22.56 46.02 22.24
CA ALA A 51 -21.20 45.75 21.78
C ALA A 51 -20.69 44.40 22.31
N ILE A 52 -20.85 44.13 23.61
CA ILE A 52 -20.44 42.87 24.24
C ILE A 52 -21.26 41.69 23.68
N ALA A 53 -22.58 41.84 23.56
CA ALA A 53 -23.44 40.79 23.02
C ALA A 53 -23.09 40.44 21.56
N ARG A 54 -22.80 41.44 20.72
CA ARG A 54 -22.34 41.23 19.34
C ARG A 54 -20.95 40.59 19.29
N ALA A 55 -20.02 41.01 20.15
CA ALA A 55 -18.69 40.43 20.25
C ALA A 55 -18.69 38.94 20.63
N LEU A 56 -19.62 38.53 21.50
CA LEU A 56 -19.82 37.12 21.88
C LEU A 56 -20.56 36.33 20.80
N LYS A 57 -21.59 36.93 20.17
CA LYS A 57 -22.48 36.25 19.21
C LYS A 57 -21.83 36.03 17.84
N PHE A 58 -21.06 36.99 17.36
CA PHE A 58 -20.43 36.95 16.03
C PHE A 58 -18.91 36.71 16.10
N ASN A 59 -18.45 36.05 17.17
CA ASN A 59 -17.05 35.72 17.34
C ASN A 59 -16.61 34.64 16.33
N LEU A 60 -15.81 35.04 15.34
CA LEU A 60 -15.31 34.14 14.31
C LEU A 60 -14.32 33.09 14.87
N ASP A 61 -13.50 33.47 15.85
CA ASP A 61 -12.51 32.58 16.49
C ASP A 61 -13.19 31.45 17.29
N ARG A 62 -14.31 31.74 17.95
CA ARG A 62 -15.13 30.69 18.59
C ARG A 62 -15.68 29.71 17.56
N ARG A 63 -16.13 30.20 16.41
CA ARG A 63 -16.69 29.35 15.35
C ARG A 63 -15.61 28.48 14.70
N SER A 64 -14.40 29.00 14.48
CA SER A 64 -13.28 28.20 13.97
C SER A 64 -12.89 27.11 14.95
N LYS A 65 -12.79 27.41 16.26
CA LYS A 65 -12.52 26.42 17.31
C LYS A 65 -13.54 25.28 17.35
N LEU A 66 -14.83 25.59 17.22
CA LEU A 66 -15.88 24.56 17.15
C LEU A 66 -15.74 23.67 15.91
N MET A 67 -15.30 24.24 14.79
CA MET A 67 -15.08 23.49 13.55
C MET A 67 -13.81 22.63 13.63
N GLU A 68 -12.74 23.11 14.27
CA GLU A 68 -11.55 22.33 14.60
C GLU A 68 -11.89 21.12 15.49
N GLU A 69 -12.72 21.34 16.52
CA GLU A 69 -13.21 20.27 17.38
C GLU A 69 -14.02 19.24 16.59
N ALA A 70 -14.91 19.66 15.69
CA ALA A 70 -15.66 18.76 14.83
C ALA A 70 -14.76 17.94 13.89
N ILE A 71 -13.67 18.52 13.38
CA ILE A 71 -12.67 17.79 12.58
C ILE A 71 -11.97 16.73 13.44
N ALA A 72 -11.58 17.06 14.67
CA ALA A 72 -10.95 16.12 15.59
C ALA A 72 -11.88 14.94 15.94
N VAL A 73 -13.18 15.21 16.14
CA VAL A 73 -14.20 14.17 16.36
C VAL A 73 -14.31 13.23 15.14
N ASN A 74 -14.33 13.78 13.92
CA ASN A 74 -14.37 12.97 12.70
C ASN A 74 -13.11 12.11 12.52
N GLN A 75 -11.93 12.62 12.90
CA GLN A 75 -10.69 11.84 12.88
C GLN A 75 -10.73 10.68 13.89
N LEU A 76 -11.29 10.91 15.08
CA LEU A 76 -11.47 9.88 16.09
C LEU A 76 -12.39 8.76 15.58
N ASP A 77 -13.48 9.11 14.90
CA ASP A 77 -14.40 8.13 14.31
C ASP A 77 -13.71 7.30 13.21
N ALA A 78 -12.91 7.91 12.35
CA ALA A 78 -12.10 7.19 11.35
C ALA A 78 -11.15 6.19 12.02
N SER A 79 -10.47 6.58 13.09
CA SER A 79 -9.65 5.67 13.90
C SER A 79 -10.46 4.54 14.54
N ARG A 80 -11.71 4.82 14.97
CA ARG A 80 -12.61 3.79 15.50
C ARG A 80 -12.95 2.72 14.45
N PHE A 81 -13.10 3.11 13.18
CA PHE A 81 -13.32 2.15 12.09
C PHE A 81 -12.06 1.35 11.75
N ASP A 82 -10.86 1.90 11.94
CA ASP A 82 -9.60 1.16 11.77
C ASP A 82 -9.36 0.09 12.84
N MET A 83 -9.94 0.25 14.03
CA MET A 83 -9.89 -0.75 15.11
C MET A 83 -10.83 -1.94 14.90
N LEU A 84 -11.72 -1.89 13.89
CA LEU A 84 -12.58 -3.01 13.57
C LEU A 84 -11.78 -4.11 12.84
N PRO A 85 -12.12 -5.40 13.05
CA PRO A 85 -11.54 -6.49 12.28
C PRO A 85 -11.78 -6.27 10.79
N LYS A 86 -10.70 -6.08 10.02
CA LYS A 86 -10.78 -5.95 8.56
C LYS A 86 -11.11 -7.32 7.97
N LEU A 87 -12.38 -7.57 7.67
CA LEU A 87 -12.83 -8.76 6.93
C LEU A 87 -12.44 -8.62 5.46
N THR A 88 -11.17 -8.85 5.17
CA THR A 88 -10.68 -8.95 3.79
C THR A 88 -10.72 -10.41 3.37
N ALA A 89 -11.59 -10.76 2.43
CA ALA A 89 -11.59 -12.07 1.79
C ALA A 89 -10.39 -12.16 0.83
N GLN A 90 -9.21 -12.46 1.38
CA GLN A 90 -8.00 -12.69 0.60
C GLN A 90 -7.95 -14.18 0.22
N ALA A 91 -8.54 -14.52 -0.92
CA ALA A 91 -8.43 -15.85 -1.52
C ALA A 91 -7.06 -15.99 -2.22
N GLY A 92 -5.99 -16.14 -1.43
CA GLY A 92 -4.64 -16.36 -1.93
C GLY A 92 -4.40 -17.83 -2.30
N TYR A 93 -4.86 -18.27 -3.47
CA TYR A 93 -4.52 -19.60 -3.98
C TYR A 93 -3.17 -19.56 -4.73
N ARG A 94 -2.14 -20.15 -4.13
CA ARG A 94 -0.84 -20.40 -4.77
C ARG A 94 -0.80 -21.85 -5.20
N THR A 95 -0.82 -22.11 -6.50
CA THR A 95 -0.45 -23.42 -7.06
C THR A 95 0.93 -23.30 -7.69
N ARG A 96 1.77 -24.31 -7.53
CA ARG A 96 3.16 -24.32 -7.98
C ARG A 96 3.44 -25.68 -8.62
N ASP A 97 3.90 -25.68 -9.86
CA ASP A 97 4.12 -26.91 -10.64
C ASP A 97 5.50 -27.56 -10.43
N GLN A 98 6.45 -26.91 -9.75
CA GLN A 98 7.79 -27.49 -9.49
C GLN A 98 8.25 -27.35 -8.04
N GLU A 99 8.85 -28.43 -7.52
CA GLU A 99 9.38 -28.55 -6.15
C GLU A 99 10.56 -27.60 -5.91
N THR A 100 10.66 -27.01 -4.72
CA THR A 100 11.70 -26.02 -4.39
C THR A 100 12.78 -26.66 -3.52
N THR A 101 14.02 -26.64 -4.01
CA THR A 101 15.21 -27.24 -3.38
C THR A 101 15.88 -26.27 -2.40
N VAL A 102 16.36 -26.77 -1.26
CA VAL A 102 17.11 -25.99 -0.23
C VAL A 102 18.60 -26.37 -0.24
N ARG A 103 19.49 -25.39 -0.11
CA ARG A 103 20.95 -25.61 0.04
C ARG A 103 21.31 -25.73 1.52
N SER A 104 21.76 -26.91 1.94
CA SER A 104 22.41 -27.08 3.24
C SER A 104 23.92 -26.84 3.13
N LYS A 105 24.50 -26.15 4.11
CA LYS A 105 25.95 -26.06 4.32
C LYS A 105 26.31 -27.07 5.40
N ASP A 106 27.39 -27.81 5.19
CA ASP A 106 27.92 -28.68 6.23
C ASP A 106 28.41 -27.82 7.40
N SER A 107 27.87 -28.11 8.59
CA SER A 107 28.19 -27.39 9.84
C SER A 107 29.64 -27.57 10.29
N VAL A 108 30.33 -28.63 9.85
CA VAL A 108 31.70 -28.95 10.29
C VAL A 108 32.74 -28.35 9.35
N THR A 109 32.48 -28.37 8.04
CA THR A 109 33.44 -27.94 7.02
C THR A 109 33.13 -26.57 6.39
N GLY A 110 31.91 -26.05 6.57
CA GLY A 110 31.47 -24.75 6.03
C GLY A 110 31.35 -24.71 4.50
N ALA A 111 31.71 -25.79 3.81
CA ALA A 111 31.70 -25.90 2.35
C ALA A 111 30.27 -26.14 1.83
N PRO A 112 29.93 -25.63 0.63
CA PRO A 112 28.65 -25.88 0.00
C PRO A 112 28.51 -27.34 -0.46
N SER A 113 27.40 -28.00 -0.11
CA SER A 113 27.07 -29.33 -0.65
C SER A 113 26.97 -29.30 -2.18
N LEU A 114 27.63 -30.25 -2.86
CA LEU A 114 27.96 -30.22 -4.30
C LEU A 114 26.81 -30.64 -5.25
N SER A 115 25.55 -30.69 -4.79
CA SER A 115 24.41 -31.11 -5.62
C SER A 115 23.42 -29.97 -5.87
N ASN A 116 23.56 -29.27 -7.03
CA ASN A 116 22.54 -28.54 -7.83
C ASN A 116 21.56 -27.52 -7.11
N PRO A 117 20.81 -26.64 -7.82
CA PRO A 117 20.44 -25.29 -7.32
C PRO A 117 19.23 -25.20 -6.38
N SER A 118 19.13 -24.09 -5.61
CA SER A 118 18.18 -23.91 -4.48
C SER A 118 17.46 -22.55 -4.43
N ILE A 119 16.19 -22.52 -4.01
CA ILE A 119 15.37 -21.31 -3.78
C ILE A 119 14.72 -21.39 -2.38
N SER A 120 14.64 -20.29 -1.63
CA SER A 120 14.06 -20.29 -0.27
C SER A 120 12.55 -20.11 -0.31
N HIS A 121 11.81 -20.95 0.43
CA HIS A 121 10.34 -20.92 0.51
C HIS A 121 9.77 -19.77 1.35
N ASP A 122 10.56 -19.24 2.26
CA ASP A 122 10.08 -18.32 3.29
C ASP A 122 10.46 -16.87 2.99
N ALA A 123 9.66 -15.96 3.52
CA ALA A 123 10.03 -14.56 3.56
C ALA A 123 11.38 -14.43 4.26
N THR A 124 12.25 -13.62 3.68
CA THR A 124 13.60 -13.48 4.21
C THR A 124 13.54 -12.77 5.57
N HIS A 125 13.75 -13.51 6.67
CA HIS A 125 13.74 -12.93 8.02
C HIS A 125 14.99 -12.10 8.34
N ILE A 126 16.10 -12.36 7.64
CA ILE A 126 17.34 -11.60 7.75
C ILE A 126 17.82 -11.32 6.34
N LEU A 127 17.95 -10.05 5.98
CA LEU A 127 18.46 -9.62 4.70
C LEU A 127 19.94 -10.05 4.57
N PRO A 128 20.24 -11.02 3.70
CA PRO A 128 21.58 -11.63 3.63
C PRO A 128 22.58 -10.79 2.85
N HIS A 129 22.09 -9.78 2.12
CA HIS A 129 22.86 -8.88 1.28
C HIS A 129 22.63 -7.47 1.82
N SER A 130 23.57 -6.98 2.62
CA SER A 130 23.46 -5.66 3.25
C SER A 130 23.31 -4.55 2.22
N GLU A 131 23.82 -4.73 1.02
CA GLU A 131 23.72 -3.79 -0.08
C GLU A 131 22.29 -3.51 -0.58
N LEU A 132 21.33 -4.37 -0.23
CA LEU A 132 19.93 -4.17 -0.57
C LEU A 132 19.20 -3.35 0.51
N ALA A 133 19.79 -3.18 1.70
CA ALA A 133 19.22 -2.43 2.80
C ALA A 133 19.19 -0.94 2.51
N GLY A 134 18.07 -0.27 2.84
CA GLY A 134 17.94 1.18 2.77
C GLY A 134 19.05 1.92 3.53
N VAL A 135 19.44 1.40 4.70
CA VAL A 135 20.53 1.96 5.52
C VAL A 135 21.88 1.95 4.80
N MET A 136 22.08 1.02 3.86
CA MET A 136 23.31 0.85 3.08
C MET A 136 23.15 1.30 1.62
N GLY A 137 22.11 2.09 1.32
CA GLY A 137 21.85 2.66 -0.01
C GLY A 137 21.07 1.76 -0.97
N GLY A 138 20.49 0.66 -0.49
CA GLY A 138 19.55 -0.17 -1.22
C GLY A 138 18.10 0.34 -1.11
N THR A 139 17.14 -0.44 -1.62
CA THR A 139 15.72 -0.05 -1.66
C THR A 139 14.85 -0.77 -0.64
N VAL A 140 15.38 -1.78 0.05
CA VAL A 140 14.62 -2.58 1.01
C VAL A 140 14.68 -1.93 2.39
N ALA A 141 13.53 -1.51 2.91
CA ALA A 141 13.43 -1.01 4.28
C ALA A 141 13.74 -2.14 5.27
N VAL A 142 14.72 -1.90 6.14
CA VAL A 142 15.18 -2.86 7.15
C VAL A 142 15.33 -2.17 8.50
N ARG A 143 15.03 -2.93 9.55
CA ARG A 143 15.32 -2.63 10.93
C ARG A 143 16.57 -3.39 11.37
N GLU A 144 17.54 -2.68 11.91
CA GLU A 144 18.73 -3.29 12.48
C GLU A 144 18.46 -3.70 13.94
N VAL A 145 18.60 -4.98 14.23
CA VAL A 145 18.48 -5.54 15.59
C VAL A 145 19.69 -6.43 15.83
N GLU A 146 20.53 -6.08 16.80
CA GLU A 146 21.74 -6.85 17.17
C GLU A 146 22.68 -7.12 15.97
N GLY A 147 22.86 -6.13 15.08
CA GLY A 147 23.70 -6.26 13.88
C GLY A 147 23.10 -7.12 12.76
N ARG A 148 21.84 -7.54 12.88
CA ARG A 148 21.08 -8.23 11.83
C ARG A 148 20.11 -7.27 11.16
N LEU A 149 20.05 -7.32 9.83
CA LEU A 149 19.15 -6.50 9.02
C LEU A 149 17.84 -7.26 8.80
N ILE A 150 16.76 -6.88 9.48
CA ILE A 150 15.45 -7.54 9.39
C ILE A 150 14.54 -6.67 8.52
N PRO A 151 14.00 -7.16 7.39
CA PRO A 151 13.12 -6.36 6.56
C PRO A 151 11.80 -6.04 7.26
N GLU A 152 11.31 -4.82 7.09
CA GLU A 152 10.04 -4.39 7.71
C GLU A 152 8.80 -4.95 6.99
N GLN A 153 8.99 -5.49 5.78
CA GLN A 153 7.96 -6.13 4.98
C GLN A 153 8.42 -7.52 4.52
N ALA A 154 7.46 -8.38 4.14
CA ALA A 154 7.78 -9.70 3.60
C ALA A 154 8.48 -9.58 2.24
N VAL A 155 9.81 -9.75 2.23
CA VAL A 155 10.63 -9.70 1.01
C VAL A 155 10.98 -11.12 0.56
N TYR A 156 10.74 -11.38 -0.72
CA TYR A 156 11.06 -12.65 -1.37
C TYR A 156 12.27 -12.49 -2.28
N ARG A 157 13.17 -13.47 -2.23
CA ARG A 157 14.29 -13.56 -3.17
C ARG A 157 13.86 -14.30 -4.43
N VAL A 158 13.98 -13.65 -5.57
CA VAL A 158 13.82 -14.28 -6.89
C VAL A 158 15.19 -14.31 -7.56
N THR A 159 15.64 -15.50 -7.96
CA THR A 159 16.88 -15.66 -8.74
C THR A 159 16.49 -16.11 -10.15
N LEU A 160 16.77 -15.27 -11.13
CA LEU A 160 16.51 -15.54 -12.54
C LEU A 160 17.83 -15.95 -13.20
N LEU A 161 17.77 -16.97 -14.05
CA LEU A 161 18.89 -17.32 -14.92
C LEU A 161 18.81 -16.44 -16.18
N ALA A 162 19.90 -15.73 -16.49
CA ALA A 162 19.99 -14.95 -17.71
C ALA A 162 20.40 -15.86 -18.88
N THR A 163 19.58 -15.94 -19.92
CA THR A 163 19.84 -16.78 -21.11
C THR A 163 21.02 -16.26 -21.94
N MET A 164 21.28 -14.95 -21.89
CA MET A 164 22.42 -14.31 -22.54
C MET A 164 23.14 -13.42 -21.53
N GLN A 165 24.44 -13.60 -21.38
CA GLN A 165 25.26 -12.86 -20.43
C GLN A 165 26.24 -11.97 -21.21
N PRO A 166 25.95 -10.67 -21.35
CA PRO A 166 26.86 -9.74 -22.02
C PRO A 166 28.19 -9.68 -21.27
N ILE A 167 29.32 -9.74 -21.99
CA ILE A 167 30.68 -9.68 -21.40
C ILE A 167 30.86 -8.42 -20.55
N ALA A 168 30.17 -7.32 -20.89
CA ALA A 168 30.16 -6.07 -20.12
C ALA A 168 29.58 -6.21 -18.70
N LEU A 169 28.71 -7.21 -18.46
CA LEU A 169 28.09 -7.47 -17.17
C LEU A 169 28.78 -8.60 -16.40
N ALA A 170 29.82 -9.22 -16.98
CA ALA A 170 30.51 -10.34 -16.38
C ALA A 170 31.48 -9.89 -15.27
N GLY A 171 31.57 -10.68 -14.19
CA GLY A 171 32.56 -10.51 -13.13
C GLY A 171 32.24 -9.46 -12.05
N GLN A 172 31.10 -8.75 -12.13
CA GLN A 172 30.69 -7.75 -11.15
C GLN A 172 29.21 -7.90 -10.76
N SER A 173 28.87 -7.53 -9.53
CA SER A 173 27.48 -7.48 -9.06
C SER A 173 26.87 -6.11 -9.37
N TRP A 174 25.82 -6.10 -10.18
CA TRP A 174 25.13 -4.87 -10.56
C TRP A 174 23.89 -4.65 -9.68
N ARG A 175 23.67 -3.41 -9.24
CA ARG A 175 22.50 -3.00 -8.44
C ARG A 175 21.58 -2.15 -9.31
N GLY A 176 20.28 -2.45 -9.30
CA GLY A 176 19.32 -1.70 -10.09
C GLY A 176 17.91 -2.27 -10.02
N ARG A 177 17.00 -1.65 -10.78
CA ARG A 177 15.65 -2.17 -10.99
C ARG A 177 15.66 -3.07 -12.21
N VAL A 178 15.13 -4.28 -12.07
CA VAL A 178 14.88 -5.19 -13.20
C VAL A 178 13.41 -5.06 -13.56
N MET A 179 13.11 -4.72 -14.81
CA MET A 179 11.77 -4.85 -15.37
C MET A 179 11.64 -6.26 -15.91
N VAL A 180 10.66 -7.01 -15.39
CA VAL A 180 10.32 -8.33 -15.92
C VAL A 180 9.06 -8.15 -16.74
N GLU A 181 9.18 -8.25 -18.06
CA GLU A 181 8.02 -8.36 -18.93
C GLU A 181 7.53 -9.81 -18.91
N ALA A 182 6.26 -9.97 -18.58
CA ALA A 182 5.57 -11.25 -18.62
C ALA A 182 4.45 -11.17 -19.67
N GLU A 183 4.20 -12.26 -20.37
CA GLU A 183 3.07 -12.32 -21.29
C GLU A 183 1.75 -12.19 -20.51
N PRO A 184 0.77 -11.45 -21.06
CA PRO A 184 -0.52 -11.27 -20.40
C PRO A 184 -1.29 -12.59 -20.40
N GLU A 185 -1.27 -13.31 -19.27
CA GLU A 185 -2.06 -14.52 -19.08
C GLU A 185 -3.41 -14.18 -18.44
N SER A 186 -4.52 -14.70 -19.00
CA SER A 186 -5.84 -14.45 -18.43
C SER A 186 -6.04 -15.23 -17.13
N LEU A 187 -6.61 -14.57 -16.10
CA LEU A 187 -6.92 -15.24 -14.84
C LEU A 187 -7.87 -16.43 -15.02
N ALA A 188 -8.79 -16.35 -16.00
CA ALA A 188 -9.71 -17.43 -16.34
C ALA A 188 -8.98 -18.66 -16.87
N GLU A 189 -7.98 -18.48 -17.73
CA GLU A 189 -7.17 -19.58 -18.26
C GLU A 189 -6.36 -20.27 -17.16
N ARG A 190 -5.81 -19.50 -16.22
CA ARG A 190 -5.11 -20.05 -15.05
C ARG A 190 -6.02 -20.88 -14.15
N VAL A 191 -7.24 -20.38 -13.89
CA VAL A 191 -8.25 -21.11 -13.10
C VAL A 191 -8.73 -22.36 -13.86
N ALA A 192 -8.91 -22.28 -15.17
CA ALA A 192 -9.30 -23.41 -15.99
C ALA A 192 -8.24 -24.52 -15.98
N LYS A 193 -6.95 -24.17 -16.15
CA LYS A 193 -5.83 -25.12 -16.04
C LYS A 193 -5.77 -25.76 -14.66
N ALA A 194 -5.95 -24.98 -13.59
CA ALA A 194 -5.97 -25.50 -12.22
C ALA A 194 -7.16 -26.43 -11.97
N ALA A 195 -8.36 -26.07 -12.45
CA ALA A 195 -9.56 -26.88 -12.34
C ALA A 195 -9.44 -28.19 -13.12
N LEU A 196 -8.85 -28.15 -14.33
CA LEU A 196 -8.53 -29.34 -15.13
C LEU A 196 -7.51 -30.23 -14.45
N ALA A 197 -6.46 -29.66 -13.86
CA ALA A 197 -5.45 -30.42 -13.13
C ALA A 197 -6.04 -31.09 -11.87
N LEU A 198 -6.89 -30.37 -11.13
CA LEU A 198 -7.66 -30.93 -10.02
C LEU A 198 -8.60 -32.03 -10.48
N TRP A 199 -9.34 -31.80 -11.56
CA TRP A 199 -10.26 -32.80 -12.12
C TRP A 199 -9.50 -34.05 -12.57
N TRP A 200 -8.35 -33.90 -13.24
CA TRP A 200 -7.50 -35.02 -13.63
C TRP A 200 -6.95 -35.79 -12.42
N ARG A 201 -6.52 -35.07 -11.38
CA ARG A 201 -6.01 -35.65 -10.13
C ARG A 201 -7.10 -36.41 -9.34
N GLU A 202 -8.32 -35.91 -9.34
CA GLU A 202 -9.47 -36.49 -8.62
C GLU A 202 -10.20 -37.56 -9.47
N ALA A 203 -10.04 -37.54 -10.80
CA ALA A 203 -10.64 -38.52 -11.71
C ALA A 203 -9.91 -39.87 -11.76
N GLY A 204 -8.78 -40.01 -11.05
CA GLY A 204 -8.18 -41.30 -10.73
C GLY A 204 -7.78 -42.15 -11.95
N TRP A 205 -6.96 -41.60 -12.85
CA TRP A 205 -6.16 -42.36 -13.81
C TRP A 205 -4.67 -42.26 -13.48
#